data_AF-A0A1G5CIQ5-F1
#
_entry.id   AF-A0A1G5CIQ5-F1
#
_cell.length_a   1.000
_cell.length_b   1.000
_cell.length_c   1.000
_cell.angle_alpha   90.00
_cell.angle_beta   90.00
_cell.angle_gamma   90.00
#
_symmetry.space_group_name_H-M   'P 1'
#
loop_
_entity.id
_entity.type
_entity.pdbx_description
1 polymer ?
#
loop_
_entity_poly.entity_id
_entity_poly.type
_entity_poly.pdbx_seq_one_letter_code
_entity_poly.pdbx_strand_id
1 'polypeptide(L)'
;MTQIELDVSRHCIASEVKRLHNRRISDYFKGRGDKDFLEPEIALLARALEELDLPALRGRHPRLAGGEAVAVVLSGGEGMPLALTVEGEPLDLEGFGRG
;
A
#
# COMPACT_ATOMS: atom_id res chain seq x y z
N MET A 1 -1.59 6.97 -13.22
CA MET A 1 -0.74 6.24 -12.26
C MET A 1 -0.97 6.88 -10.90
N THR A 2 -1.23 6.08 -9.88
CA THR A 2 -1.48 6.52 -8.50
C THR A 2 -0.34 6.04 -7.63
N GLN A 3 0.10 6.88 -6.69
CA GLN A 3 1.15 6.57 -5.74
C GLN A 3 0.70 6.97 -4.34
N ILE A 4 1.02 6.14 -3.36
CA ILE A 4 0.62 6.31 -1.97
C ILE A 4 1.83 6.04 -1.08
N GLU A 5 2.16 7.02 -0.25
CA GLU A 5 3.13 6.84 0.83
C GLU A 5 2.49 6.02 1.96
N LEU A 6 3.21 4.98 2.39
CA LEU A 6 2.81 4.11 3.49
C LEU A 6 3.67 4.42 4.71
N ASP A 7 3.03 4.87 5.78
CA ASP A 7 3.70 5.10 7.06
C ASP A 7 3.87 3.77 7.83
N VAL A 8 5.04 3.16 7.67
CA VAL A 8 5.41 1.94 8.41
C VAL A 8 6.16 2.24 9.71
N SER A 9 6.26 3.49 10.16
CA SER A 9 7.01 3.82 11.39
C SER A 9 6.43 3.17 12.65
N ARG A 10 5.10 2.96 12.67
CA ARG A 10 4.36 2.40 13.82
C ARG A 10 3.75 1.04 13.55
N HIS A 11 3.51 0.73 12.28
CA HIS A 11 2.76 -0.44 11.86
C HIS A 11 3.49 -1.13 10.71
N CYS A 12 3.39 -2.46 10.63
CA CYS A 12 3.87 -3.15 9.44
C CYS A 12 3.06 -2.75 8.20
N ILE A 13 3.64 -2.96 7.01
CA ILE A 13 3.01 -2.64 5.72
C ILE A 13 1.59 -3.22 5.59
N ALA A 14 1.36 -4.45 6.06
CA ALA A 14 0.05 -5.09 6.01
C ALA A 14 -1.01 -4.32 6.83
N SER A 15 -0.64 -3.88 8.03
CA SER A 15 -1.51 -3.10 8.90
C SER A 15 -1.73 -1.70 8.34
N GLU A 16 -0.69 -1.06 7.81
CA GLU A 16 -0.79 0.30 7.27
C GLU A 16 -1.66 0.36 6.01
N VAL A 17 -1.47 -0.55 5.05
CA VAL A 17 -2.30 -0.63 3.84
C VAL A 17 -3.78 -0.82 4.21
N LYS A 18 -4.07 -1.74 5.14
CA LYS A 18 -5.45 -1.99 5.60
C LYS A 18 -6.05 -0.76 6.30
N ARG A 19 -5.27 -0.12 7.18
CA ARG A 19 -5.69 1.08 7.92
C ARG A 19 -5.98 2.24 6.96
N LEU A 20 -5.10 2.47 6.00
CA LEU A 20 -5.25 3.53 5.03
C LEU A 20 -6.44 3.27 4.10
N HIS A 21 -6.62 2.03 3.62
CA HIS A 21 -7.79 1.64 2.83
C HIS A 21 -9.10 1.96 3.57
N ASN A 22 -9.23 1.50 4.82
CA ASN A 22 -10.41 1.77 5.64
C ASN A 22 -10.63 3.27 5.88
N ARG A 23 -9.54 4.03 6.06
CA ARG A 23 -9.62 5.48 6.21
C ARG A 23 -10.14 6.15 4.94
N ARG A 24 -9.59 5.80 3.78
CA ARG A 24 -10.00 6.37 2.47
C ARG A 24 -11.44 6.03 2.12
N ILE A 25 -11.86 4.79 2.37
CA ILE A 25 -13.26 4.38 2.25
C ILE A 25 -14.15 5.22 3.18
N SER A 26 -13.75 5.42 4.44
CA SER A 26 -14.51 6.23 5.38
C SER A 26 -14.61 7.70 4.94
N ASP A 27 -13.51 8.25 4.45
CA ASP A 27 -13.42 9.62 3.93
C ASP A 27 -14.30 9.79 2.69
N TYR A 28 -14.30 8.81 1.78
CA TYR A 28 -15.18 8.77 0.60
C TYR A 28 -16.66 8.80 0.97
N PHE A 29 -17.09 7.92 1.86
CA PHE A 29 -18.50 7.85 2.27
C PHE A 29 -18.95 9.06 3.10
N LYS A 30 -18.04 9.68 3.86
CA LYS A 30 -18.32 10.89 4.65
C LYS A 30 -18.23 12.17 3.82
N GLY A 31 -17.90 12.10 2.53
CA GLY A 31 -17.67 13.27 1.68
C GLY A 31 -16.50 14.14 2.15
N ARG A 32 -15.52 13.54 2.84
CA ARG A 32 -14.31 14.22 3.33
C ARG A 32 -13.19 14.02 2.32
N GLY A 33 -13.02 14.99 1.42
CA GLY A 33 -11.98 14.96 0.40
C GLY A 33 -12.56 14.83 -1.00
N ASP A 34 -11.66 14.86 -1.97
CA ASP A 34 -11.99 14.84 -3.38
C ASP A 34 -12.08 13.39 -3.89
N LYS A 35 -13.26 13.03 -4.43
CA LYS A 35 -13.53 11.68 -4.92
C LYS A 35 -12.61 11.27 -6.05
N ASP A 36 -12.20 12.22 -6.90
CA ASP A 36 -11.33 11.95 -8.04
C ASP A 36 -9.94 11.48 -7.59
N PHE A 37 -9.53 11.82 -6.36
CA PHE A 37 -8.29 11.32 -5.74
C PHE A 37 -8.53 10.09 -4.87
N LEU A 38 -9.65 10.06 -4.13
CA LEU A 38 -9.96 8.95 -3.22
C LEU A 38 -10.23 7.65 -3.98
N GLU A 39 -10.95 7.68 -5.10
CA GLU A 39 -11.30 6.46 -5.85
C GLU A 39 -10.06 5.69 -6.36
N PRO A 40 -9.08 6.34 -7.03
CA PRO A 40 -7.85 5.66 -7.43
C PRO A 40 -7.01 5.15 -6.25
N GLU A 41 -6.96 5.89 -5.13
CA GLU A 41 -6.23 5.45 -3.94
C GLU A 41 -6.88 4.22 -3.30
N ILE A 42 -8.22 4.24 -3.17
CA ILE A 42 -9.01 3.12 -2.66
C ILE A 42 -8.80 1.88 -3.52
N ALA A 43 -8.88 2.03 -4.85
CA ALA A 43 -8.67 0.93 -5.78
C ALA A 43 -7.26 0.35 -5.69
N LEU A 44 -6.23 1.21 -5.62
CA LEU A 44 -4.84 0.77 -5.47
C LEU A 44 -4.62 0.00 -4.16
N LEU A 45 -5.15 0.50 -3.05
CA LEU A 45 -5.03 -0.16 -1.74
C LEU A 45 -5.82 -1.48 -1.70
N ALA A 46 -6.99 -1.54 -2.32
CA ALA A 46 -7.77 -2.78 -2.44
C ALA A 46 -6.99 -3.85 -3.22
N ARG A 47 -6.46 -3.49 -4.39
CA ARG A 47 -5.60 -4.38 -5.19
C ARG A 47 -4.39 -4.86 -4.40
N ALA A 48 -3.72 -3.99 -3.63
CA ALA A 48 -2.61 -4.43 -2.79
C ALA A 48 -3.02 -5.42 -1.69
N LEU A 49 -4.23 -5.32 -1.13
CA LEU A 49 -4.73 -6.27 -0.14
C LEU A 49 -5.13 -7.62 -0.77
N GLU A 50 -5.58 -7.60 -2.02
CA GLU A 50 -6.05 -8.77 -2.75
C GLU A 50 -4.89 -9.52 -3.43
N GLU A 51 -4.01 -8.81 -4.12
CA GLU A 51 -2.97 -9.37 -4.98
C GLU A 51 -1.63 -9.62 -4.24
N LEU A 52 -1.32 -8.90 -3.16
CA LEU A 52 -0.02 -9.04 -2.47
C LEU A 52 -0.12 -9.83 -1.15
N ASP A 53 0.84 -10.71 -0.94
CA ASP A 53 1.11 -11.33 0.36
C ASP A 53 1.94 -10.37 1.24
N LEU A 54 1.27 -9.32 1.74
CA LEU A 54 1.84 -8.34 2.66
C LEU A 54 2.44 -8.99 3.94
N PRO A 55 1.86 -10.06 4.52
CA PRO A 55 2.49 -10.84 5.58
C PRO A 55 3.84 -11.46 5.20
N ALA A 56 3.96 -12.06 4.01
CA ALA A 56 5.23 -12.59 3.53
C ALA A 56 6.25 -11.48 3.25
N LEU A 57 5.80 -10.35 2.66
CA LEU A 57 6.63 -9.17 2.40
C LEU A 57 7.29 -8.64 3.67
N ARG A 58 6.54 -8.44 4.76
CA ARG A 58 7.12 -8.01 6.05
C ARG A 58 8.04 -9.04 6.68
N GLY A 59 7.85 -10.33 6.39
CA GLY A 59 8.71 -11.40 6.89
C GLY A 59 10.06 -11.44 6.17
N ARG A 60 10.07 -11.16 4.85
CA ARG A 60 11.27 -11.17 4.01
C ARG A 60 12.01 -9.82 4.01
N HIS A 61 11.30 -8.72 4.26
CA HIS A 61 11.86 -7.37 4.32
C HIS A 61 11.61 -6.73 5.70
N PRO A 62 12.59 -6.78 6.61
CA PRO A 62 12.44 -6.27 7.98
C PRO A 62 12.00 -4.80 8.06
N ARG A 63 12.40 -3.97 7.09
CA ARG A 63 12.00 -2.55 6.99
C ARG A 63 10.48 -2.37 6.84
N LEU A 64 9.77 -3.38 6.33
CA LEU A 64 8.31 -3.37 6.18
C LEU A 64 7.58 -3.94 7.40
N ALA A 65 8.29 -4.45 8.41
CA ALA A 65 7.72 -5.04 9.62
C ALA A 65 7.24 -4.01 10.64
N GLY A 66 7.61 -2.74 10.45
CA GLY A 66 7.24 -1.64 11.32
C GLY A 66 8.31 -1.32 12.37
N GLY A 67 8.25 -0.11 12.93
CA GLY A 67 9.18 0.36 13.97
C GLY A 67 10.38 1.16 13.43
N GLU A 68 10.47 1.33 12.12
CA GLU A 68 11.46 2.18 11.45
C GLU A 68 10.74 3.18 10.55
N ALA A 69 11.11 4.46 10.66
CA ALA A 69 10.61 5.49 9.76
C ALA A 69 11.39 5.40 8.44
N VAL A 70 10.82 4.64 7.50
CA VAL A 70 11.38 4.40 6.17
C VAL A 70 10.35 4.82 5.12
N ALA A 71 10.81 5.47 4.06
CA ALA A 71 9.96 5.92 2.97
C ALA A 71 9.50 4.73 2.13
N VAL A 72 8.25 4.30 2.32
CA VAL A 72 7.63 3.23 1.53
C VAL A 72 6.58 3.82 0.62
N VAL A 73 6.65 3.53 -0.68
CA VAL A 73 5.67 3.99 -1.66
C VAL A 73 5.05 2.79 -2.37
N LEU A 74 3.73 2.69 -2.31
CA LEU A 74 2.93 1.80 -3.14
C LEU A 74 2.50 2.54 -4.40
N SER A 75 2.68 1.93 -5.55
CA SER A 75 2.31 2.52 -6.83
C SER A 75 1.59 1.52 -7.72
N GLY A 76 0.71 2.04 -8.58
CA GLY A 76 -0.02 1.24 -9.54
C GLY A 76 -1.15 2.03 -10.21
N GLY A 77 -2.11 1.32 -10.77
CA GLY A 77 -3.30 1.88 -11.41
C GLY A 77 -3.93 0.87 -12.36
N GLU A 78 -4.99 1.28 -13.04
CA GLU A 78 -5.67 0.42 -14.01
C GLU A 78 -4.69 -0.06 -15.10
N GLY A 79 -4.65 -1.38 -15.32
CA GLY A 79 -3.74 -2.02 -16.29
C GLY A 79 -2.26 -1.99 -15.93
N MET A 80 -1.87 -1.44 -14.78
CA MET A 80 -0.48 -1.41 -14.32
C MET A 80 -0.24 -2.43 -13.21
N PRO A 81 0.93 -3.12 -13.21
CA PRO A 81 1.32 -3.96 -12.09
C PRO A 81 1.50 -3.12 -10.82
N LEU A 82 1.27 -3.76 -9.67
CA LEU A 82 1.62 -3.16 -8.40
C LEU A 82 3.15 -3.09 -8.28
N ALA A 83 3.66 -1.98 -7.74
CA ALA A 83 5.06 -1.83 -7.41
C ALA A 83 5.22 -1.18 -6.03
N LEU A 84 6.21 -1.63 -5.28
CA LEU A 84 6.61 -1.08 -3.99
C LEU A 84 8.04 -0.55 -4.09
N THR A 85 8.30 0.63 -3.54
CA THR A 85 9.66 1.13 -3.33
C THR A 85 9.91 1.37 -1.85
N VAL A 86 11.16 1.20 -1.43
CA VAL A 86 11.64 1.46 -0.07
C VAL A 86 12.88 2.34 -0.18
N GLU A 87 12.85 3.55 0.38
CA GLU A 87 13.91 4.56 0.19
C GLU A 87 14.20 4.87 -1.29
N GLY A 88 13.16 4.78 -2.14
CA GLY A 88 13.29 4.96 -3.59
C GLY A 88 13.83 3.74 -4.35
N GLU A 89 14.25 2.67 -3.66
CA GLU A 89 14.67 1.43 -4.31
C GLU A 89 13.46 0.52 -4.59
N PRO A 90 13.31 -0.01 -5.82
CA PRO A 90 12.23 -0.93 -6.13
C PRO A 90 12.41 -2.25 -5.38
N LEU A 91 11.32 -2.71 -4.78
CA LEU A 91 11.26 -3.99 -4.09
C LEU A 91 10.74 -5.06 -5.05
N ASP A 92 11.45 -6.18 -5.13
CA ASP A 92 11.04 -7.31 -5.94
C ASP A 92 9.78 -7.97 -5.37
N LEU A 93 8.70 -7.95 -6.14
CA LEU A 93 7.41 -8.53 -5.78
C LEU A 93 7.20 -9.93 -6.36
N GLU A 94 8.18 -10.48 -7.08
CA GLU A 94 8.10 -11.84 -7.58
C GLU A 94 7.93 -12.86 -6.44
N GLY A 95 6.93 -13.72 -6.59
CA GLY A 95 6.58 -14.73 -5.58
C GLY A 95 5.81 -14.20 -4.36
N PHE A 96 5.44 -12.92 -4.34
CA PHE A 96 4.53 -12.36 -3.32
C PHE A 96 3.11 -12.13 -3.84
N GLY A 97 2.79 -12.62 -5.04
CA GLY A 97 1.42 -12.66 -5.55
C GLY A 97 0.56 -13.65 -4.78
N ARG A 98 -0.65 -13.26 -4.40
CA ARG A 98 -1.69 -14.19 -3.95
C ARG A 98 -2.26 -14.88 -5.19
N GLY A 99 -1.93 -16.16 -5.35
CA GLY A 99 -2.47 -17.02 -6.40
C GLY A 99 -3.92 -17.43 -6.14
#